data_AF-A0A448Y2C6-F1
#
_entry.id   AF-A0A448Y2C6-F1
#
_cell.length_a   1.000
_cell.length_b   1.000
_cell.length_c   1.000
_cell.angle_alpha   90.00
_cell.angle_beta   90.00
_cell.angle_gamma   90.00
#
_symmetry.space_group_name_H-M   'P 1'
#
loop_
_entity.id
_entity.type
_entity.pdbx_description
1 polymer ?
#
loop_
_entity_poly.entity_id
_entity_poly.type
_entity_poly.pdbx_seq_one_letter_code
_entity_poly.pdbx_strand_id
1 'polypeptide(L)'
;MKSIWGWISAISVCVSLVHGFFTDQSIYHSLVLHPLVLLVSLLLIAFVSGEWALDSIGIKSQKRYSLRVKPYVQQKLNAANAAREQGDLKAEFKHLEDAHVIGQRSTYFHTLVHLRMLVFALRYRILNEIIGQVIRILGAMTKTAFGFLPTGNTGGSNVRAFQPMPISKENETILAMINEKK
;
A
#
# COMPACT_ATOMS: atom_id res chain seq x y z
N MET A 1 39.79 25.12 -3.18
CA MET A 1 38.42 24.56 -3.16
C MET A 1 38.20 23.89 -1.82
N LYS A 2 37.28 24.38 -0.98
CA LYS A 2 36.97 23.72 0.30
C LYS A 2 36.24 22.41 -0.02
N SER A 3 36.77 21.30 0.49
CA SER A 3 36.26 19.94 0.32
C SER A 3 34.76 19.87 0.66
N ILE A 4 33.95 19.31 -0.24
CA ILE A 4 32.52 19.05 0.00
C ILE A 4 32.30 18.23 1.28
N TRP A 5 33.28 17.40 1.64
CA TRP A 5 33.32 16.62 2.88
C TRP A 5 33.39 17.49 4.14
N GLY A 6 34.00 18.67 4.07
CA GLY A 6 34.03 19.63 5.17
C GLY A 6 32.64 20.23 5.46
N TRP A 7 31.87 20.51 4.41
CA TRP A 7 30.50 21.01 4.55
C TRP A 7 29.54 19.93 5.04
N ILE A 8 29.65 18.70 4.54
CA ILE A 8 28.86 17.56 5.03
C ILE A 8 29.13 17.32 6.52
N SER A 9 30.40 17.37 6.94
CA SER A 9 30.78 17.20 8.34
C SER A 9 30.24 18.33 9.22
N ALA A 10 30.35 19.59 8.77
CA ALA A 10 29.82 20.74 9.50
C ALA A 10 28.28 20.70 9.62
N ILE A 11 27.57 20.32 8.55
CA ILE A 11 26.11 20.16 8.57
C ILE A 11 25.71 19.02 9.52
N SER A 12 26.43 17.89 9.48
CA SER A 12 26.16 16.74 10.36
C SER A 12 26.38 17.09 11.83
N VAL A 13 27.43 17.85 12.16
CA VAL A 13 27.67 18.38 13.51
C VAL A 13 26.57 19.36 13.92
N CYS A 14 26.16 20.29 13.06
CA CYS A 14 25.07 21.23 13.36
C CYS A 14 23.73 20.50 13.58
N VAL A 15 23.38 19.50 12.77
CA VAL A 15 22.17 18.70 12.94
C VAL A 15 22.23 17.90 14.26
N SER A 16 23.40 17.36 14.60
CA SER A 16 23.63 16.62 15.86
C SER A 16 23.53 17.52 17.10
N LEU A 17 23.97 18.79 17.00
CA LEU A 17 23.86 19.76 18.08
C LEU A 17 22.43 20.26 18.29
N VAL A 18 21.59 20.28 17.25
CA VAL A 18 20.16 20.62 17.36
C VAL A 18 19.35 19.48 17.97
N HIS A 19 19.78 18.23 17.83
CA HIS A 19 19.04 17.05 18.30
C HIS A 19 19.53 16.43 19.61
N GLY A 20 20.61 16.94 20.22
CA GLY A 20 21.12 16.44 21.50
C GLY A 20 21.70 15.03 21.41
N PHE A 21 22.83 14.81 22.07
CA PHE A 21 23.49 13.52 22.18
C PHE A 21 22.56 12.44 22.78
N PHE A 22 22.61 11.23 22.19
CA PHE A 22 22.33 9.92 22.81
C PHE A 22 21.37 9.91 24.01
N THR A 23 20.11 10.24 23.76
CA THR A 23 19.03 9.81 24.64
C THR A 23 18.58 8.41 24.20
N ASP A 24 17.93 7.62 25.05
CA ASP A 24 17.32 6.36 24.61
C ASP A 24 16.45 6.57 23.36
N GLN A 25 15.80 7.74 23.24
CA GLN A 25 15.05 8.12 22.04
C GLN A 25 15.91 8.24 20.77
N SER A 26 17.14 8.73 20.82
CA SER A 26 17.99 8.82 19.63
C SER A 26 18.55 7.47 19.21
N ILE A 27 18.77 6.54 20.15
CA ILE A 27 19.14 5.15 19.84
C ILE A 27 17.97 4.45 19.15
N TYR A 28 16.74 4.60 19.66
CA TYR A 28 15.53 4.09 19.00
C TYR A 28 15.33 4.72 17.60
N HIS A 29 15.56 6.02 17.47
CA HIS A 29 15.45 6.71 16.18
C HIS A 29 16.48 6.17 15.16
N SER A 30 17.73 6.00 15.55
CA SER A 30 18.81 5.59 14.66
C SER A 30 18.88 4.09 14.37
N LEU A 31 18.59 3.22 15.36
CA LEU A 31 18.70 1.75 15.18
C LEU A 31 17.39 1.09 14.77
N VAL A 32 16.25 1.73 15.01
CA VAL A 32 14.93 1.14 14.72
C VAL A 32 14.19 1.95 13.67
N LEU A 33 14.00 3.26 13.89
CA LEU A 33 13.20 4.08 12.97
C LEU A 33 13.88 4.26 11.61
N HIS A 34 15.17 4.61 11.56
CA HIS A 34 15.89 4.81 10.30
C HIS A 34 15.97 3.54 9.42
N PRO A 35 16.34 2.36 9.95
CA PRO A 35 16.33 1.11 9.17
C PRO A 35 14.93 0.71 8.72
N LEU A 36 13.89 0.96 9.53
CA LEU A 36 12.50 0.72 9.14
C LEU A 36 12.07 1.66 8.00
N VAL A 37 12.40 2.95 8.09
CA VAL A 37 12.13 3.92 7.03
C VAL A 37 12.85 3.53 5.76
N LEU A 38 14.13 3.15 5.83
CA LEU A 38 14.90 2.68 4.68
C LEU A 38 14.32 1.39 4.09
N LEU A 39 13.93 0.42 4.91
CA LEU A 39 13.28 -0.82 4.45
C LEU A 39 11.96 -0.51 3.76
N VAL A 40 11.12 0.34 4.35
CA VAL A 40 9.85 0.76 3.74
C VAL A 40 10.09 1.54 2.45
N SER A 41 11.07 2.44 2.41
CA SER A 41 11.45 3.16 1.20
C SER A 41 11.98 2.23 0.11
N LEU A 42 12.79 1.23 0.45
CA LEU A 42 13.30 0.23 -0.50
C LEU A 42 12.18 -0.67 -1.02
N LEU A 43 11.25 -1.10 -0.15
CA LEU A 43 10.06 -1.86 -0.55
C LEU A 43 9.14 -1.01 -1.45
N LEU A 44 8.97 0.27 -1.14
CA LEU A 44 8.21 1.21 -1.98
C LEU A 44 8.90 1.47 -3.32
N ILE A 45 10.22 1.63 -3.35
CA ILE A 45 11.00 1.81 -4.58
C ILE A 45 10.91 0.57 -5.46
N ALA A 46 11.15 -0.63 -4.91
CA ALA A 46 10.97 -1.89 -5.64
C ALA A 46 9.54 -2.08 -6.14
N PHE A 47 8.55 -1.64 -5.36
CA PHE A 47 7.15 -1.65 -5.76
C PHE A 47 6.83 -0.68 -6.91
N VAL A 48 7.37 0.53 -6.87
CA VAL A 48 7.14 1.59 -7.88
C VAL A 48 7.94 1.33 -9.15
N SER A 49 9.18 0.83 -9.06
CA SER A 49 10.03 0.53 -10.22
C SER A 49 9.56 -0.67 -11.03
N GLY A 50 8.73 -1.55 -10.43
CA GLY A 50 8.26 -2.76 -11.08
C GLY A 50 9.35 -3.82 -11.25
N GLU A 51 10.54 -3.61 -10.68
CA GLU A 51 11.69 -4.51 -10.70
C GLU A 51 11.56 -5.57 -9.61
N TRP A 52 10.52 -6.41 -9.70
CA TRP A 52 10.46 -7.61 -8.87
C TRP A 52 11.15 -8.73 -9.64
N ALA A 53 12.21 -9.28 -9.04
CA ALA A 53 12.99 -10.42 -9.51
C ALA A 53 12.17 -11.74 -9.46
N LEU A 54 10.96 -11.72 -10.01
CA LEU A 54 10.03 -12.84 -9.99
C LEU A 54 9.79 -13.41 -11.39
N ASP A 55 10.27 -12.79 -12.47
CA ASP A 55 10.11 -13.31 -13.83
C ASP A 55 10.68 -14.75 -14.04
N SER A 56 11.46 -15.29 -13.09
CA SER A 56 12.05 -16.64 -13.14
C SER A 56 11.26 -17.78 -12.45
N ILE A 57 10.16 -17.53 -11.72
CA ILE A 57 9.49 -18.56 -10.86
C ILE A 57 7.98 -18.76 -11.18
N GLY A 58 7.52 -18.45 -12.40
CA GLY A 58 6.13 -18.72 -12.83
C GLY A 58 5.22 -17.50 -13.04
N ILE A 59 5.80 -16.33 -13.29
CA ILE A 59 5.17 -14.99 -13.26
C ILE A 59 4.41 -14.54 -14.53
N LYS A 60 4.23 -15.40 -15.52
CA LYS A 60 3.40 -15.04 -16.69
C LYS A 60 1.90 -14.91 -16.34
N SER A 61 1.37 -15.72 -15.43
CA SER A 61 -0.07 -15.71 -15.10
C SER A 61 -0.46 -14.48 -14.25
N GLN A 62 0.36 -14.11 -13.26
CA GLN A 62 0.14 -12.93 -12.42
C GLN A 62 0.23 -11.62 -13.21
N LYS A 63 1.19 -11.52 -14.13
CA LYS A 63 1.31 -10.37 -15.03
C LYS A 63 0.08 -10.23 -15.93
N ARG A 64 -0.42 -11.35 -16.49
CA ARG A 64 -1.68 -11.37 -17.29
C ARG A 64 -2.90 -10.97 -16.46
N TYR A 65 -3.05 -11.49 -15.24
CA TYR A 65 -4.15 -11.10 -14.35
C TYR A 65 -4.10 -9.61 -14.02
N SER A 66 -2.91 -9.11 -13.66
CA SER A 66 -2.71 -7.68 -13.35
C SER A 66 -3.06 -6.78 -14.53
N LEU A 67 -2.75 -7.18 -15.76
CA LEU A 67 -3.17 -6.43 -16.95
C LEU A 67 -4.70 -6.42 -17.14
N ARG A 68 -5.37 -7.55 -16.89
CA ARG A 68 -6.83 -7.67 -17.04
C ARG A 68 -7.61 -6.93 -15.95
N VAL A 69 -7.11 -6.90 -14.73
CA VAL A 69 -7.77 -6.27 -13.58
C VAL A 69 -7.60 -4.74 -13.56
N LYS A 70 -6.51 -4.23 -14.14
CA LYS A 70 -6.16 -2.80 -14.22
C LYS A 70 -7.34 -1.88 -14.58
N PRO A 71 -8.07 -2.07 -15.69
CA PRO A 71 -9.15 -1.15 -16.07
C PRO A 71 -10.26 -1.06 -15.01
N TYR A 72 -10.62 -2.18 -14.38
CA TYR A 72 -11.68 -2.24 -13.38
C TYR A 72 -11.25 -1.58 -12.05
N VAL A 73 -10.02 -1.80 -11.60
CA VAL A 73 -9.48 -1.11 -10.44
C VAL A 73 -9.39 0.39 -10.70
N GLN A 74 -8.91 0.80 -11.88
CA GLN A 74 -8.82 2.21 -12.23
C GLN A 74 -10.20 2.88 -12.28
N GLN A 75 -11.22 2.18 -12.78
CA GLN A 75 -12.60 2.68 -12.76
C GLN A 75 -13.08 2.97 -11.34
N LYS A 76 -12.87 2.04 -10.40
CA LYS A 76 -13.25 2.24 -8.99
C LYS A 76 -12.43 3.35 -8.32
N LEU A 77 -11.13 3.46 -8.61
CA LEU A 77 -10.30 4.57 -8.13
C LEU A 77 -10.76 5.93 -8.67
N ASN A 78 -11.18 5.99 -9.93
CA ASN A 78 -11.74 7.22 -10.52
C ASN A 78 -13.08 7.58 -9.87
N ALA A 79 -13.95 6.59 -9.62
CA ALA A 79 -15.20 6.81 -8.90
C ALA A 79 -14.96 7.30 -7.46
N ALA A 80 -13.94 6.76 -6.77
CA ALA A 80 -13.53 7.27 -5.46
C ALA A 80 -13.10 8.74 -5.51
N ASN A 81 -12.31 9.14 -6.52
CA ASN A 81 -11.91 10.53 -6.70
C ASN A 81 -13.11 11.45 -7.00
N ALA A 82 -14.07 10.99 -7.80
CA ALA A 82 -15.29 11.76 -8.09
C ALA A 82 -16.16 11.93 -6.83
N ALA A 83 -16.32 10.88 -6.02
CA ALA A 83 -17.02 10.96 -4.73
C ALA A 83 -16.32 11.92 -3.76
N ARG A 84 -14.97 11.91 -3.75
CA ARG A 84 -14.16 12.86 -2.99
C ARG A 84 -14.44 14.30 -3.40
N GLU A 85 -14.49 14.59 -4.71
CA GLU A 85 -14.77 15.92 -5.24
C GLU A 85 -16.17 16.42 -4.86
N GLN A 86 -17.10 15.50 -4.64
CA GLN A 86 -18.46 15.78 -4.15
C GLN A 86 -18.55 15.86 -2.61
N GLY A 87 -17.45 15.58 -1.89
CA GLY A 87 -17.43 15.54 -0.44
C GLY A 87 -18.11 14.31 0.17
N ASP A 88 -18.46 13.29 -0.63
CA ASP A 88 -19.08 12.05 -0.14
C ASP A 88 -18.01 11.06 0.33
N LEU A 89 -17.64 11.20 1.59
CA LEU A 89 -16.66 10.37 2.27
C LEU A 89 -17.04 8.87 2.29
N LYS A 90 -18.35 8.57 2.40
CA LYS A 90 -18.82 7.18 2.48
C LYS A 90 -18.72 6.52 1.11
N ALA A 91 -19.12 7.22 0.06
CA ALA A 91 -18.98 6.73 -1.31
C ALA A 91 -17.51 6.62 -1.73
N GLU A 92 -16.65 7.57 -1.37
CA GLU A 92 -15.21 7.50 -1.63
C GLU A 92 -14.62 6.22 -1.03
N PHE A 93 -14.85 5.96 0.26
CA PHE A 93 -14.30 4.78 0.91
C PHE A 93 -14.90 3.49 0.35
N LYS A 94 -16.20 3.46 0.05
CA LYS A 94 -16.86 2.30 -0.57
C LYS A 94 -16.25 1.93 -1.92
N HIS A 95 -15.90 2.92 -2.73
CA HIS A 95 -15.21 2.68 -4.01
C HIS A 95 -13.78 2.16 -3.81
N LEU A 96 -13.08 2.59 -2.76
CA LEU A 96 -11.79 2.01 -2.38
C LEU A 96 -11.95 0.54 -1.94
N GLU A 97 -12.97 0.20 -1.15
CA GLU A 97 -13.27 -1.19 -0.77
C GLU A 97 -13.54 -2.08 -1.99
N ASP A 98 -14.31 -1.59 -2.96
CA ASP A 98 -14.56 -2.32 -4.21
C ASP A 98 -13.27 -2.51 -5.02
N ALA A 99 -12.45 -1.45 -5.13
CA ALA A 99 -11.16 -1.52 -5.79
C ALA A 99 -10.24 -2.56 -5.13
N HIS A 100 -10.28 -2.65 -3.80
CA HIS A 100 -9.51 -3.63 -3.02
C HIS A 100 -9.97 -5.05 -3.36
N VAL A 101 -11.28 -5.32 -3.29
CA VAL A 101 -11.85 -6.65 -3.57
C VAL A 101 -11.52 -7.12 -4.99
N ILE A 102 -11.65 -6.23 -5.98
CA ILE A 102 -11.33 -6.53 -7.38
C ILE A 102 -9.81 -6.76 -7.57
N GLY A 103 -9.00 -5.88 -6.97
CA GLY A 103 -7.54 -5.90 -7.07
C GLY A 103 -6.85 -6.99 -6.24
N GLN A 104 -7.59 -7.66 -5.34
CA GLN A 104 -7.04 -8.50 -4.27
C GLN A 104 -6.05 -9.57 -4.75
N ARG A 105 -6.30 -10.20 -5.90
CA ARG A 105 -5.41 -11.25 -6.44
C ARG A 105 -4.16 -10.72 -7.15
N SER A 106 -4.08 -9.42 -7.42
CA SER A 106 -2.88 -8.75 -7.94
C SER A 106 -2.18 -8.06 -6.78
N THR A 107 -1.01 -8.55 -6.37
CA THR A 107 -0.22 -7.93 -5.28
C THR A 107 0.02 -6.44 -5.53
N TYR A 108 0.24 -6.06 -6.79
CA TYR A 108 0.37 -4.65 -7.17
C TYR A 108 -0.92 -3.86 -6.87
N PHE A 109 -2.07 -4.24 -7.43
CA PHE A 109 -3.29 -3.47 -7.20
C PHE A 109 -3.79 -3.54 -5.76
N HIS A 110 -3.60 -4.66 -5.07
CA HIS A 110 -3.92 -4.82 -3.66
C HIS A 110 -3.14 -3.84 -2.78
N THR A 111 -1.81 -3.80 -2.91
CA THR A 111 -0.96 -2.85 -2.17
C THR A 111 -1.26 -1.40 -2.56
N LEU A 112 -1.45 -1.12 -3.85
CA LEU A 112 -1.82 0.22 -4.34
C LEU A 112 -3.11 0.72 -3.69
N VAL A 113 -4.15 -0.12 -3.60
CA VAL A 113 -5.42 0.28 -3.00
C VAL A 113 -5.27 0.49 -1.49
N HIS A 114 -4.49 -0.34 -0.79
CA HIS A 114 -4.18 -0.06 0.62
C HIS A 114 -3.47 1.28 0.83
N LEU A 115 -2.53 1.66 -0.05
CA LEU A 115 -1.93 3.00 -0.03
C LEU A 115 -2.97 4.10 -0.25
N ARG A 116 -3.94 3.90 -1.14
CA ARG A 116 -5.05 4.85 -1.36
C ARG A 116 -5.97 4.96 -0.15
N MET A 117 -6.28 3.85 0.50
CA MET A 117 -7.03 3.81 1.78
C MET A 117 -6.27 4.51 2.90
N LEU A 118 -4.94 4.36 2.98
CA LEU A 118 -4.11 5.09 3.94
C LEU A 118 -4.15 6.60 3.67
N VAL A 119 -4.01 7.03 2.41
CA VAL A 119 -4.12 8.45 2.03
C VAL A 119 -5.49 9.03 2.38
N PHE A 120 -6.56 8.26 2.16
CA PHE A 120 -7.91 8.61 2.60
C PHE A 120 -7.98 8.79 4.12
N ALA A 121 -7.48 7.82 4.88
CA ALA A 121 -7.50 7.84 6.33
C ALA A 121 -6.69 9.02 6.91
N LEU A 122 -5.54 9.34 6.31
CA LEU A 122 -4.73 10.50 6.66
C LEU A 122 -5.47 11.82 6.39
N ARG A 123 -6.12 11.93 5.23
CA ARG A 123 -6.89 13.13 4.83
C ARG A 123 -8.01 13.42 5.83
N TYR A 124 -8.72 12.39 6.26
CA TYR A 124 -9.86 12.52 7.17
C TYR A 124 -9.52 12.24 8.64
N ARG A 125 -8.23 12.05 8.96
CA ARG A 125 -7.70 11.81 10.32
C ARG A 125 -8.36 10.63 11.05
N ILE A 126 -8.63 9.54 10.33
CA ILE A 126 -9.26 8.33 10.86
C ILE A 126 -8.16 7.40 11.41
N LEU A 127 -7.79 7.58 12.68
CA LEU A 127 -6.64 6.92 13.31
C LEU A 127 -6.65 5.39 13.22
N ASN A 128 -7.80 4.76 13.51
CA ASN A 128 -7.94 3.31 13.43
C ASN A 128 -7.66 2.80 12.01
N GLU A 129 -8.08 3.56 11.00
CA GLU A 129 -7.84 3.22 9.61
C GLU A 129 -6.38 3.43 9.22
N ILE A 130 -5.73 4.51 9.68
CA ILE A 130 -4.29 4.73 9.47
C ILE A 130 -3.48 3.53 9.98
N ILE A 131 -3.70 3.13 11.25
CA ILE A 131 -2.95 2.03 11.88
C ILE A 131 -3.24 0.71 11.15
N GLY A 132 -4.51 0.43 10.86
CA GLY A 132 -4.93 -0.78 10.15
C GLY A 132 -4.30 -0.89 8.76
N GLN A 133 -4.27 0.20 8.00
CA GLN A 133 -3.68 0.23 6.66
C GLN A 133 -2.15 0.08 6.70
N VAL A 134 -1.45 0.71 7.65
CA VAL A 134 0.01 0.53 7.79
C VAL A 134 0.37 -0.94 8.01
N ILE A 135 -0.31 -1.62 8.93
CA ILE A 135 -0.08 -3.05 9.20
C ILE A 135 -0.36 -3.90 7.94
N ARG A 136 -1.44 -3.60 7.22
CA ARG A 136 -1.82 -4.35 6.00
C ARG A 136 -0.89 -4.10 4.84
N ILE A 137 -0.35 -2.89 4.67
CA ILE A 137 0.66 -2.59 3.65
C ILE A 137 1.93 -3.39 3.94
N LEU A 138 2.41 -3.39 5.19
CA LEU A 138 3.56 -4.23 5.59
C LEU A 138 3.27 -5.71 5.34
N GLY A 139 2.08 -6.19 5.68
CA GLY A 139 1.65 -7.57 5.39
C GLY A 139 1.60 -7.89 3.90
N ALA A 140 1.04 -7.01 3.07
CA ALA A 140 0.89 -7.20 1.62
C ALA A 140 2.24 -7.16 0.89
N MET A 141 3.17 -6.32 1.35
CA MET A 141 4.54 -6.24 0.80
C MET A 141 5.41 -7.43 1.19
N THR A 142 5.22 -8.01 2.38
CA THR A 142 6.03 -9.13 2.90
C THR A 142 5.46 -10.51 2.54
N LYS A 143 4.13 -10.64 2.39
CA LYS A 143 3.46 -11.90 2.04
C LYS A 143 3.23 -12.05 0.54
N THR A 144 4.25 -11.76 -0.26
CA THR A 144 4.22 -11.86 -1.73
C THR A 144 3.98 -13.30 -2.26
N ALA A 145 3.94 -14.33 -1.40
CA ALA A 145 3.95 -15.74 -1.85
C ALA A 145 2.97 -16.72 -1.17
N PHE A 146 2.25 -16.36 -0.09
CA PHE A 146 1.49 -17.36 0.69
C PHE A 146 -0.03 -17.26 0.52
N GLY A 147 -0.48 -17.43 -0.73
CA GLY A 147 -1.61 -18.28 -1.14
C GLY A 147 -3.03 -18.16 -0.54
N PHE A 148 -3.28 -17.43 0.54
CA PHE A 148 -4.60 -17.36 1.17
C PHE A 148 -4.99 -15.92 1.49
N LEU A 149 -5.59 -15.26 0.51
CA LEU A 149 -6.29 -14.00 0.70
C LEU A 149 -7.78 -14.31 0.92
N PRO A 150 -8.41 -13.86 2.02
CA PRO A 150 -9.81 -14.14 2.30
C PRO A 150 -10.70 -13.52 1.22
N THR A 151 -11.45 -14.35 0.49
CA THR A 151 -12.29 -13.86 -0.62
C THR A 151 -13.29 -12.81 -0.13
N GLY A 152 -13.35 -11.67 -0.84
CA GLY A 152 -14.33 -10.60 -0.61
C GLY A 152 -14.04 -9.65 0.54
N ASN A 153 -12.90 -9.77 1.23
CA ASN A 153 -12.53 -8.85 2.29
C ASN A 153 -12.39 -7.41 1.75
N THR A 154 -13.03 -6.44 2.39
CA THR A 154 -13.08 -5.05 1.91
C THR A 154 -11.83 -4.25 2.22
N GLY A 155 -10.96 -4.73 3.12
CA GLY A 155 -9.69 -4.09 3.45
C GLY A 155 -9.76 -2.99 4.52
N GLY A 156 -10.94 -2.58 4.97
CA GLY A 156 -11.13 -1.57 6.02
C GLY A 156 -10.65 -2.03 7.41
N SER A 157 -10.25 -1.12 8.29
CA SER A 157 -9.80 -1.42 9.66
C SER A 157 -10.89 -1.99 10.57
N ASN A 158 -12.16 -1.81 10.19
CA ASN A 158 -13.33 -2.37 10.88
C ASN A 158 -13.55 -3.87 10.65
N VAL A 159 -12.84 -4.50 9.71
CA VAL A 159 -12.93 -5.94 9.41
C VAL A 159 -11.62 -6.66 9.72
N ARG A 160 -11.66 -7.93 10.13
CA ARG A 160 -10.41 -8.67 10.42
C ARG A 160 -9.67 -9.00 9.12
N ALA A 161 -8.34 -8.98 9.14
CA ALA A 161 -7.50 -9.15 7.95
C ALA A 161 -7.68 -10.49 7.20
N PHE A 162 -8.10 -11.56 7.90
CA PHE A 162 -8.33 -12.90 7.33
C PHE A 162 -9.80 -13.30 7.32
N GLN A 163 -10.73 -12.36 7.49
CA GLN A 163 -12.16 -12.63 7.50
C GLN A 163 -12.70 -12.74 6.06
N PRO A 164 -13.25 -13.89 5.63
CA PRO A 164 -14.00 -14.00 4.38
C PRO A 164 -15.29 -13.20 4.47
N MET A 165 -15.69 -12.58 3.36
CA MET A 165 -16.87 -11.73 3.27
C MET A 165 -17.60 -11.95 1.94
N PRO A 166 -18.93 -11.76 1.89
CA PRO A 166 -19.66 -11.82 0.63
C PRO A 166 -19.19 -10.71 -0.33
N ILE A 167 -19.07 -11.05 -1.61
CA ILE A 167 -18.73 -10.10 -2.67
C ILE A 167 -20.03 -9.45 -3.16
N SER A 168 -20.01 -8.13 -3.44
CA SER A 168 -21.16 -7.47 -4.05
C SER A 168 -21.44 -8.03 -5.44
N LYS A 169 -22.71 -8.02 -5.87
CA LYS A 169 -23.10 -8.58 -7.17
C LYS A 169 -22.35 -7.95 -8.36
N GLU A 170 -22.09 -6.65 -8.25
CA GLU A 170 -21.29 -5.89 -9.22
C GLU A 170 -19.85 -6.41 -9.29
N ASN A 171 -19.18 -6.56 -8.14
CA ASN A 171 -17.80 -7.05 -8.08
C ASN A 171 -17.70 -8.52 -8.51
N GLU A 172 -18.70 -9.36 -8.21
CA GLU A 172 -18.79 -10.74 -8.74
C GLU A 172 -18.78 -10.75 -10.26
N THR A 173 -19.57 -9.87 -10.88
CA THR A 173 -19.71 -9.77 -12.34
C THR A 173 -18.38 -9.36 -12.97
N ILE A 174 -17.71 -8.36 -12.39
CA ILE A 174 -16.38 -7.93 -12.83
C ILE A 174 -15.35 -9.06 -12.70
N LEU A 175 -15.33 -9.75 -11.56
CA LEU A 175 -14.41 -10.86 -11.31
C LEU A 175 -14.66 -12.04 -12.28
N ALA A 176 -15.91 -12.33 -12.63
CA ALA A 176 -16.25 -13.31 -13.66
C ALA A 176 -15.66 -12.91 -15.03
N MET A 177 -15.89 -11.67 -15.47
CA MET A 177 -15.34 -11.14 -16.73
C MET A 177 -13.80 -11.19 -16.81
N ILE A 178 -13.11 -10.96 -15.68
CA ILE A 178 -11.64 -11.06 -15.60
C ILE A 178 -11.18 -12.52 -15.77
N ASN A 179 -11.91 -13.47 -15.18
CA ASN A 179 -11.57 -14.89 -15.17
C ASN A 179 -11.92 -15.61 -16.48
N GLU A 180 -12.96 -15.17 -17.19
CA GLU A 180 -13.39 -15.75 -18.48
C GLU A 180 -12.38 -15.54 -19.61
N LYS A 181 -11.57 -14.47 -19.57
CA LYS A 181 -10.55 -14.18 -20.59
C LYS A 181 -9.29 -15.05 -20.48
N LYS A 182 -9.40 -16.29 -19.97
CA LYS A 182 -8.30 -17.13 -19.49
C LYS A 182 -7.29 -17.48 -20.58
#